data_AF-A0A4V6NZR0-F1
#
_entry.id   AF-A0A4V6NZR0-F1
#
_cell.length_a   1.000
_cell.length_b   1.000
_cell.length_c   1.000
_cell.angle_alpha   90.00
_cell.angle_beta   90.00
_cell.angle_gamma   90.00
#
_symmetry.space_group_name_H-M   'P 1'
#
loop_
_entity.id
_entity.type
_entity.pdbx_description
1 polymer ?
#
loop_
_entity_poly.entity_id
_entity_poly.type
_entity_poly.pdbx_seq_one_letter_code
_entity_poly.pdbx_strand_id
1 'polypeptide(L)' 'MSRKEKVQKENTRRVEQLEHLVEAHTRTERHLEQYSNIAAEDQKQHAKELQRKRENQIHNLEHILVTGQHNNEFDE' A
#
# COMPACT_ATOMS: atom_id res chain seq x y z
N MET A 1 11.19 -25.36 -11.08
CA MET A 1 11.33 -24.38 -9.99
C MET A 1 11.01 -25.03 -8.65
N SER A 2 11.94 -24.97 -7.71
CA SER A 2 11.79 -25.40 -6.32
C SER A 2 10.73 -24.57 -5.58
N ARG A 3 10.14 -25.12 -4.51
CA ARG A 3 9.25 -24.37 -3.61
C ARG A 3 9.91 -23.09 -3.09
N LYS A 4 11.21 -23.16 -2.78
CA LYS A 4 12.00 -22.01 -2.33
C LYS A 4 12.07 -20.90 -3.39
N GLU A 5 12.30 -21.27 -4.65
CA GLU A 5 12.38 -20.32 -5.76
C GLU A 5 11.01 -19.67 -6.05
N LYS A 6 9.92 -20.42 -5.91
CA LYS A 6 8.55 -19.88 -6.05
C LYS A 6 8.27 -18.83 -4.99
N VAL A 7 8.56 -19.14 -3.72
CA VAL A 7 8.37 -18.19 -2.60
C VAL A 7 9.25 -16.95 -2.77
N GLN A 8 10.51 -17.12 -3.18
CA GLN A 8 11.41 -15.99 -3.42
C GLN A 8 10.89 -15.08 -4.52
N LYS A 9 10.44 -15.64 -5.66
CA LYS A 9 9.85 -14.87 -6.76
C LYS A 9 8.58 -14.12 -6.33
N GLU A 10 7.77 -14.73 -5.48
CA GLU A 10 6.55 -14.11 -4.97
C GLU A 10 6.87 -12.96 -4.01
N ASN A 11 7.84 -13.15 -3.11
CA ASN A 11 8.29 -12.08 -2.21
C ASN A 11 8.92 -10.91 -2.96
N THR A 12 9.69 -11.16 -4.03
CA THR A 12 10.21 -10.07 -4.88
C THR A 12 9.07 -9.21 -5.44
N ARG A 13 8.01 -9.83 -5.97
CA ARG A 13 6.84 -9.10 -6.48
C ARG A 13 6.11 -8.31 -5.38
N ARG A 14 6.01 -8.87 -4.17
CA ARG A 14 5.40 -8.19 -3.03
C ARG A 14 6.22 -6.97 -2.59
N VAL A 15 7.54 -7.06 -2.61
CA VAL A 15 8.44 -5.93 -2.33
C VAL A 15 8.27 -4.84 -3.38
N GLU A 16 8.26 -5.19 -4.67
CA GLU A 16 8.00 -4.23 -5.76
C GLU A 16 6.63 -3.55 -5.60
N GLN A 17 5.60 -4.30 -5.21
CA GLN A 17 4.27 -3.75 -4.93
C GLN A 17 4.27 -2.81 -3.73
N LEU A 18 5.01 -3.17 -2.67
CA LEU A 18 5.16 -2.36 -1.46
C LEU A 18 5.84 -1.02 -1.77
N GLU A 19 6.93 -1.05 -2.53
CA GLU A 19 7.64 0.15 -2.99
C GLU A 19 6.70 1.10 -3.74
N HIS A 20 5.95 0.57 -4.72
CA HIS A 20 4.99 1.37 -5.47
C HIS A 20 3.87 1.97 -4.60
N LEU A 21 3.35 1.21 -3.63
CA LEU A 21 2.32 1.71 -2.71
C LEU A 21 2.84 2.83 -1.81
N VAL A 22 4.05 2.67 -1.25
CA VAL A 22 4.69 3.68 -0.39
C VAL A 22 4.99 4.96 -1.17
N GLU A 23 5.49 4.85 -2.40
CA GLU A 23 5.72 6.01 -3.28
C GLU A 23 4.42 6.76 -3.61
N ALA A 24 3.38 6.02 -4.01
CA ALA A 24 2.08 6.60 -4.34
C ALA A 24 1.42 7.27 -3.12
N HIS A 25 1.55 6.65 -1.95
CA HIS A 25 1.07 7.19 -0.69
C HIS A 25 1.82 8.48 -0.35
N THR A 26 3.15 8.45 -0.29
CA THR A 26 3.98 9.62 0.03
C THR A 26 3.70 10.81 -0.91
N ARG A 27 3.55 10.54 -2.21
CA ARG A 27 3.24 11.59 -3.19
C ARG A 27 1.87 12.22 -2.94
N THR A 28 0.88 11.41 -2.60
CA THR A 28 -0.48 11.88 -2.34
C THR A 28 -0.55 12.69 -1.04
N GLU A 29 0.17 12.27 0.01
CA GLU A 29 0.28 13.05 1.25
C GLU A 29 0.88 14.42 0.98
N ARG A 30 2.01 14.48 0.26
CA ARG A 30 2.63 15.75 -0.13
C ARG A 30 1.67 16.63 -0.93
N HIS A 31 0.90 16.06 -1.85
CA HIS A 31 -0.10 16.83 -2.60
C HIS A 31 -1.21 17.39 -1.69
N LEU A 32 -1.67 16.63 -0.71
CA LEU A 32 -2.66 17.11 0.26
C LEU A 32 -2.06 18.20 1.18
N GLU A 33 -0.82 18.05 1.63
CA GLU A 33 -0.14 19.09 2.41
C GLU A 33 0.00 20.40 1.64
N GLN A 34 0.38 20.33 0.37
CA GLN A 34 0.68 21.51 -0.45
C GLN A 34 -0.56 22.19 -1.04
N TYR A 35 -1.63 21.43 -1.33
CA TYR A 35 -2.76 21.92 -2.13
C TYR A 35 -4.13 21.69 -1.49
N SER A 36 -4.22 21.19 -0.25
CA SER A 36 -5.51 21.00 0.43
C SER A 36 -6.28 22.28 0.66
N ASN A 37 -5.65 23.45 0.68
CA ASN A 37 -6.32 24.74 0.81
C ASN A 37 -7.12 25.15 -0.45
N ILE A 38 -6.79 24.60 -1.62
CA ILE A 38 -7.44 24.92 -2.91
C ILE A 38 -8.27 23.77 -3.48
N ALA A 39 -8.14 22.55 -2.94
CA ALA A 39 -8.92 21.40 -3.34
C ALA A 39 -10.37 21.46 -2.81
N ALA A 40 -11.32 20.91 -3.58
CA ALA A 40 -12.69 20.73 -3.12
C ALA A 40 -12.76 19.70 -1.98
N GLU A 41 -13.73 19.83 -1.07
CA GLU A 41 -13.82 18.95 0.11
C GLU A 41 -13.97 17.47 -0.30
N ASP A 42 -14.82 17.17 -1.27
CA ASP A 42 -15.02 15.80 -1.79
C ASP A 42 -13.72 15.19 -2.34
N GLN A 43 -12.89 15.99 -2.99
CA GLN A 43 -11.59 15.53 -3.50
C GLN A 43 -10.63 15.19 -2.36
N LYS A 44 -10.64 15.96 -1.27
CA LYS A 44 -9.83 15.67 -0.08
C LYS A 44 -10.30 14.40 0.61
N GLN A 45 -11.61 14.21 0.75
CA GLN A 45 -12.17 13.01 1.37
C GLN A 45 -11.84 11.78 0.53
N HIS A 46 -12.02 11.84 -0.78
CA HIS A 46 -11.64 10.75 -1.68
C HIS A 46 -10.15 10.41 -1.58
N ALA A 47 -9.28 11.43 -1.57
CA ALA A 47 -7.85 11.22 -1.41
C ALA A 47 -7.50 10.57 -0.06
N LYS A 48 -8.13 11.00 1.04
CA LYS A 48 -7.94 10.39 2.37
C LYS A 48 -8.40 8.93 2.42
N GLU A 49 -9.56 8.62 1.83
CA GLU A 49 -10.06 7.24 1.74
C GLU A 49 -9.09 6.35 0.94
N LEU A 50 -8.57 6.86 -0.17
CA LEU A 50 -7.60 6.13 -0.98
C LEU A 50 -6.29 5.90 -0.22
N GLN A 51 -5.84 6.90 0.56
CA GLN A 51 -4.65 6.77 1.41
C GLN A 51 -4.82 5.69 2.48
N ARG A 52 -5.96 5.64 3.17
CA ARG A 52 -6.24 4.57 4.15
C ARG A 52 -6.21 3.18 3.51
N LYS A 53 -6.78 3.03 2.30
CA LYS A 53 -6.71 1.75 1.58
C LYS A 53 -5.28 1.34 1.26
N ARG A 54 -4.42 2.30 0.88
CA ARG A 54 -3.00 2.04 0.63
C ARG A 54 -2.26 1.66 1.91
N GLU A 55 -2.52 2.34 3.02
CA GLU A 55 -1.94 2.02 4.34
C GLU A 55 -2.30 0.58 4.77
N ASN A 56 -3.57 0.19 4.61
CA ASN A 56 -4.00 -1.19 4.90
C ASN A 56 -3.28 -2.20 4.00
N GLN A 57 -3.13 -1.90 2.70
CA GLN A 57 -2.41 -2.77 1.77
C GLN A 57 -0.92 -2.88 2.08
N ILE A 58 -0.28 -1.77 2.46
CA ILE A 58 1.12 -1.72 2.92
C ILE A 58 1.28 -2.63 4.14
N HIS A 59 0.44 -2.44 5.16
CA HIS A 59 0.49 -3.24 6.38
C HIS A 59 0.28 -4.74 6.11
N ASN A 60 -0.65 -5.09 5.23
CA ASN A 60 -0.88 -6.49 4.86
C ASN A 60 0.35 -7.09 4.13
N LEU A 61 0.94 -6.36 3.19
CA LEU A 61 2.13 -6.82 2.46
C LEU A 61 3.34 -6.99 3.40
N GLU A 62 3.56 -6.05 4.31
CA GLU A 62 4.60 -6.14 5.34
C GLU A 62 4.38 -7.37 6.22
N HIS A 63 3.16 -7.60 6.68
CA HIS A 63 2.82 -8.77 7.48
C HIS A 63 3.10 -10.08 6.72
N ILE A 64 2.68 -10.18 5.46
CA ILE A 64 2.92 -11.36 4.61
C ILE A 64 4.42 -11.60 4.44
N LEU A 65 5.20 -10.54 4.20
CA LEU A 65 6.65 -10.66 4.01
C LEU A 65 7.38 -11.13 5.27
N VAL A 66 6.97 -10.64 6.44
CA VAL A 66 7.58 -10.99 7.74
C VAL A 66 7.17 -12.38 8.21
N THR A 67 5.87 -12.70 8.14
CA THR A 67 5.31 -13.93 8.73
C THR A 67 5.19 -15.08 7.75
N GLY A 68 5.15 -14.79 6.44
CA GLY A 68 4.80 -15.75 5.40
C GLY A 68 3.31 -16.13 5.37
N GLN A 69 2.47 -15.50 6.18
CA GLN A 69 1.03 -15.76 6.27
C GLN A 69 0.22 -14.69 5.54
N HIS A 70 -0.77 -15.14 4.76
CA HIS A 70 -1.77 -14.27 4.16
C HIS A 70 -2.83 -13.92 5.21
N ASN A 71 -2.86 -12.66 5.63
CA ASN A 71 -3.93 -12.16 6.48
C ASN A 71 -5.12 -11.78 5.60
N ASN A 72 -6.18 -12.57 5.66
CA ASN A 72 -7.47 -12.25 5.03
C ASN A 72 -8.28 -11.20 5.83
N GLU A 73 -7.80 -10.77 6.99
CA GLU A 73 -8.55 -9.86 7.88
C GLU A 73 -8.55 -8.39 7.42
N PHE A 74 -7.72 -8.02 6.43
CA PHE A 74 -7.63 -6.64 5.92
C PHE A 74 -8.40 -6.42 4.59
N ASP A 75 -9.15 -7.43 4.13
CA ASP A 75 -9.85 -7.44 2.84
C ASP A 75 -11.37 -7.08 2.92
N GLU A 76 -11.89 -6.74 4.11
CA GLU A 76 -13.27 -6.22 4.34
C GLU A 76 -13.31 -4.70 4.52
#